data_AF-A0A5C7QG18-F1
#
_entry.id   AF-A0A5C7QG18-F1
#
_cell.length_a   1.000
_cell.length_b   1.000
_cell.length_c   1.000
_cell.angle_alpha   90.00
_cell.angle_beta   90.00
_cell.angle_gamma   90.00
#
_symmetry.space_group_name_H-M   'P 1'
#
loop_
_entity.id
_entity.type
_entity.pdbx_description
1 polymer ?
#
loop_
_entity_poly.entity_id
_entity_poly.type
_entity_poly.pdbx_seq_one_letter_code
_entity_poly.pdbx_strand_id
1 'polypeptide(L)'
;MYLAYGWDHDEKIVRLALSFPSLREASGLHPFEPRQFEEWVRLRIFGKDDIDKQALHAGRFIIQVSNGQTWRSGPFEVVTAMLVWNDEHRSAFRAWCDSPWQRPSAR
;
A
#
# COMPACT_ATOMS: atom_id res chain seq x y z
N MET A 1 -12.73 -24.70 -16.27
CA MET A 1 -12.34 -24.68 -14.85
C MET A 1 -11.06 -23.87 -14.70
N TYR A 2 -11.18 -22.55 -14.61
CA TYR A 2 -10.19 -21.54 -14.21
C TYR A 2 -11.02 -20.25 -14.04
N LEU A 3 -10.60 -19.28 -13.20
CA LEU A 3 -11.23 -17.97 -12.90
C LEU A 3 -12.00 -17.84 -11.56
N ALA A 4 -11.30 -17.99 -10.43
CA ALA A 4 -11.77 -17.43 -9.16
C ALA A 4 -10.66 -16.81 -8.29
N TYR A 5 -9.41 -16.71 -8.79
CA TYR A 5 -8.26 -16.27 -7.98
C TYR A 5 -7.86 -14.80 -8.16
N GLY A 6 -8.37 -14.12 -9.21
CA GLY A 6 -7.97 -12.73 -9.50
C GLY A 6 -8.65 -11.68 -8.62
N TRP A 7 -9.92 -11.89 -8.27
CA TRP A 7 -10.71 -10.87 -7.56
C TRP A 7 -10.33 -10.75 -6.06
N ASP A 8 -9.95 -11.84 -5.41
CA ASP A 8 -9.60 -11.83 -3.97
C ASP A 8 -8.24 -11.18 -3.68
N HIS A 9 -7.29 -11.24 -4.62
CA HIS A 9 -5.96 -10.63 -4.43
C HIS A 9 -6.03 -9.11 -4.52
N ASP A 10 -6.63 -8.58 -5.58
CA ASP A 10 -6.75 -7.13 -5.77
C ASP A 10 -7.59 -6.50 -4.65
N GLU A 11 -8.71 -7.11 -4.26
CA GLU A 11 -9.50 -6.62 -3.12
C GLU A 11 -8.72 -6.61 -1.80
N LYS A 12 -7.87 -7.60 -1.55
CA LYS A 12 -6.98 -7.61 -0.37
C LYS A 12 -5.95 -6.50 -0.42
N ILE A 13 -5.36 -6.24 -1.59
CA ILE A 13 -4.41 -5.14 -1.79
C ILE A 13 -5.08 -3.80 -1.56
N VAL A 14 -6.27 -3.59 -2.12
CA VAL A 14 -7.06 -2.36 -1.94
C VAL A 14 -7.40 -2.17 -0.47
N ARG A 15 -7.90 -3.21 0.21
CA ARG A 15 -8.21 -3.14 1.65
C ARG A 15 -6.97 -2.80 2.48
N LEU A 16 -5.82 -3.39 2.16
CA LEU A 16 -4.56 -3.07 2.82
C LEU A 16 -4.15 -1.62 2.56
N ALA A 17 -4.20 -1.15 1.31
CA ALA A 17 -3.87 0.22 0.94
C ALA A 17 -4.73 1.23 1.70
N LEU A 18 -6.05 1.02 1.75
CA LEU A 18 -6.99 1.89 2.46
C LEU A 18 -6.81 1.92 3.98
N SER A 19 -6.11 0.94 4.56
CA SER A 19 -5.75 0.99 5.99
C SER A 19 -4.70 2.06 6.30
N PHE A 20 -3.91 2.50 5.29
CA PHE A 20 -2.98 3.61 5.43
C PHE A 20 -3.70 4.94 5.13
N PRO A 21 -3.74 5.89 6.08
CA PRO A 21 -4.49 7.14 5.91
C PRO A 21 -4.10 7.94 4.67
N SER A 22 -2.80 7.97 4.34
CA SER A 22 -2.27 8.73 3.21
C SER A 22 -2.58 8.14 1.83
N LEU A 23 -3.13 6.91 1.77
CA LEU A 23 -3.47 6.24 0.51
C LEU A 23 -4.96 6.27 0.20
N ARG A 24 -5.82 6.81 1.07
CA ARG A 24 -7.29 6.81 0.90
C ARG A 24 -7.76 7.49 -0.40
N GLU A 25 -6.99 8.45 -0.89
CA GLU A 25 -7.26 9.19 -2.13
C GLU A 25 -6.28 8.82 -3.26
N ALA A 26 -5.60 7.68 -3.15
CA ALA A 26 -4.64 7.25 -4.16
C ALA A 26 -5.35 6.79 -5.44
N SER A 27 -4.85 7.29 -6.58
CA SER A 27 -5.31 6.84 -7.90
C SER A 27 -4.83 5.41 -8.17
N GLY A 28 -5.63 4.61 -8.88
CA GLY A 28 -5.31 3.21 -9.17
C GLY A 28 -5.62 2.22 -8.05
N LEU A 29 -6.44 2.57 -7.06
CA LEU A 29 -6.95 1.63 -6.04
C LEU A 29 -8.34 1.06 -6.37
N HIS A 30 -9.14 1.69 -7.22
CA HIS A 30 -10.51 1.22 -7.51
C HIS A 30 -10.84 1.29 -9.01
N PRO A 31 -10.68 0.17 -9.77
CA PRO A 31 -10.04 -1.10 -9.38
C PRO A 31 -8.54 -0.96 -9.11
N PHE A 32 -7.90 -1.98 -8.51
CA PHE A 32 -6.45 -1.95 -8.31
C PHE A 32 -5.75 -2.04 -9.67
N GLU A 33 -5.11 -0.94 -10.05
CA GLU A 33 -4.37 -0.80 -11.30
C GLU A 33 -2.91 -0.50 -10.97
N PRO A 34 -2.03 -1.53 -10.86
CA PRO A 34 -0.68 -1.38 -10.31
C PRO A 34 0.14 -0.28 -10.97
N ARG A 35 0.00 -0.11 -12.29
CA ARG A 35 0.72 0.94 -13.05
C ARG A 35 0.23 2.34 -12.73
N GLN A 36 -1.08 2.53 -12.59
CA GLN A 36 -1.66 3.82 -12.23
C GLN A 36 -1.33 4.18 -10.79
N PHE A 37 -1.41 3.20 -9.89
CA PHE A 37 -1.01 3.36 -8.50
C PHE A 37 0.48 3.70 -8.36
N GLU A 38 1.36 3.00 -9.09
CA GLU A 38 2.79 3.31 -9.09
C GLU A 38 3.08 4.73 -9.59
N GLU A 39 2.39 5.18 -10.64
CA GLU A 39 2.54 6.56 -11.13
C GLU A 39 2.12 7.58 -10.07
N TRP A 40 1.01 7.33 -9.38
CA TRP A 40 0.59 8.16 -8.26
C TRP A 40 1.65 8.21 -7.14
N VAL A 41 2.23 7.06 -6.78
CA VAL A 41 3.30 6.97 -5.76
C VAL A 41 4.55 7.72 -6.20
N ARG A 42 4.92 7.66 -7.48
CA ARG A 42 6.09 8.37 -8.02
C ARG A 42 5.97 9.88 -7.88
N LEU A 43 4.77 10.44 -8.04
CA LEU A 43 4.56 11.88 -7.87
C LEU A 43 4.91 12.36 -6.45
N ARG A 44 4.81 11.47 -5.45
CA ARG A 44 5.17 11.75 -4.05
C ARG A 44 6.68 11.82 -3.80
N ILE A 45 7.52 11.34 -4.72
CA ILE A 45 8.99 11.45 -4.60
C ILE A 45 9.45 12.90 -4.52
N PHE A 46 8.74 13.80 -5.20
CA PHE A 46 9.04 15.24 -5.22
C PHE A 46 8.28 16.02 -4.14
N GLY A 47 7.45 15.34 -3.36
CA GLY A 47 6.69 15.90 -2.26
C GLY A 47 7.60 16.40 -1.14
N LYS A 48 7.25 17.54 -0.55
CA LYS A 48 8.05 18.18 0.51
C LYS A 48 7.44 18.06 1.89
N ASP A 49 6.13 17.86 1.97
CA ASP A 49 5.43 17.70 3.23
C ASP A 49 5.50 16.26 3.76
N ASP A 50 5.11 16.10 5.02
CA ASP A 50 5.16 14.79 5.67
C ASP A 50 4.05 13.85 5.22
N ILE A 51 2.98 14.37 4.59
CA ILE A 51 1.90 13.54 4.04
C ILE A 51 2.43 12.80 2.80
N ASP A 52 3.12 13.50 1.91
CA ASP A 52 3.73 12.94 0.72
C ASP A 52 4.80 11.90 1.06
N LYS A 53 5.64 12.16 2.07
CA LYS A 53 6.64 11.17 2.53
C LYS A 53 5.97 9.92 3.09
N GLN A 54 4.92 10.08 3.91
CA GLN A 54 4.17 8.94 4.44
C GLN A 54 3.51 8.13 3.32
N ALA A 55 2.89 8.81 2.36
CA ALA A 55 2.27 8.22 1.16
C ALA A 55 3.28 7.47 0.30
N LEU A 56 4.48 8.03 0.10
CA LEU A 56 5.55 7.39 -0.68
C LEU A 56 5.94 6.04 -0.08
N HIS A 57 6.17 5.99 1.23
CA HIS A 57 6.57 4.76 1.92
C HIS A 57 5.43 3.74 2.01
N ALA A 58 4.19 4.20 2.26
CA ALA A 58 3.01 3.34 2.23
C ALA A 58 2.78 2.75 0.83
N GLY A 59 2.89 3.58 -0.22
CA GLY A 59 2.76 3.15 -1.60
C GLY A 59 3.80 2.10 -2.01
N ARG A 60 5.08 2.32 -1.66
CA ARG A 60 6.14 1.33 -1.89
C ARG A 60 5.88 0.00 -1.19
N PHE A 61 5.36 0.03 0.03
CA PHE A 61 4.96 -1.18 0.74
C PHE A 61 3.85 -1.94 0.01
N ILE A 62 2.77 -1.24 -0.39
CA ILE A 62 1.66 -1.84 -1.15
C ILE A 62 2.16 -2.47 -2.46
N ILE A 63 3.00 -1.74 -3.21
CA ILE A 63 3.61 -2.24 -4.44
C ILE A 63 4.41 -3.52 -4.16
N GLN A 64 5.33 -3.48 -3.19
CA GLN A 64 6.16 -4.63 -2.80
C GLN A 64 5.32 -5.87 -2.47
N VAL A 65 4.23 -5.67 -1.74
CA VAL A 65 3.31 -6.73 -1.30
C VAL A 65 2.42 -7.24 -2.44
N SER A 66 2.07 -6.39 -3.42
CA SER A 66 1.17 -6.74 -4.52
C SER A 66 1.76 -7.70 -5.55
N ASN A 67 3.04 -7.53 -5.91
CA ASN A 67 3.61 -8.17 -7.09
C ASN A 67 5.12 -8.51 -6.95
N GLY A 68 5.76 -8.16 -5.83
CA GLY A 68 7.12 -8.59 -5.47
C GLY A 68 8.27 -8.18 -6.42
N GLN A 69 8.03 -7.41 -7.47
CA GLN A 69 9.10 -6.95 -8.38
C GLN A 69 9.69 -5.61 -7.93
N THR A 70 10.83 -5.22 -8.51
CA THR A 70 11.46 -3.90 -8.31
C THR A 70 10.85 -2.87 -9.25
N TRP A 71 10.17 -1.87 -8.69
CA TRP A 71 9.42 -0.87 -9.46
C TRP A 71 10.07 0.52 -9.41
N ARG A 72 9.73 1.36 -10.38
CA ARG A 72 10.37 2.65 -10.67
C ARG A 72 10.20 3.68 -9.55
N SER A 73 9.28 3.45 -8.62
CA SER A 73 9.13 4.25 -7.40
C SER A 73 10.24 3.98 -6.36
N GLY A 74 11.10 2.97 -6.57
CA GLY A 74 12.18 2.59 -5.65
C GLY A 74 11.76 1.53 -4.62
N PRO A 75 12.72 0.95 -3.88
CA PRO A 75 12.43 -0.14 -2.94
C PRO A 75 11.66 0.35 -1.71
N PHE A 76 10.90 -0.57 -1.10
CA PHE A 76 10.36 -0.36 0.24
C PHE A 76 11.43 -0.63 1.31
N GLU A 77 11.77 0.39 2.08
CA GLU A 77 12.71 0.31 3.21
C GLU A 77 11.97 0.50 4.54
N VAL A 78 11.83 -0.60 5.29
CA VAL A 78 11.02 -0.63 6.53
C VAL A 78 11.52 0.33 7.60
N VAL A 79 12.84 0.46 7.78
CA VAL A 79 13.42 1.33 8.80
C VAL A 79 13.08 2.79 8.52
N THR A 80 13.27 3.23 7.27
CA THR A 80 12.92 4.58 6.84
C THR A 80 11.41 4.83 6.93
N ALA A 81 10.59 3.85 6.53
CA ALA A 81 9.14 3.94 6.65
C ALA A 81 8.70 4.14 8.11
N MET A 82 9.28 3.39 9.06
CA MET A 82 8.96 3.51 10.49
C MET A 82 9.34 4.86 11.10
N LEU A 83 10.40 5.51 10.59
CA LEU A 83 10.80 6.86 11.00
C LEU A 83 9.86 7.95 10.48
N VAL A 84 9.25 7.74 9.31
CA VAL A 84 8.39 8.73 8.63
C VAL A 84 6.92 8.58 9.03
N TRP A 85 6.45 7.36 9.21
CA TRP A 85 5.06 7.07 9.51
C TRP A 85 4.63 7.63 10.87
N ASN A 86 3.40 8.13 10.94
CA ASN A 86 2.74 8.45 12.21
C ASN A 86 2.15 7.17 12.85
N ASP A 87 1.49 7.32 14.01
CA ASP A 87 0.93 6.18 14.75
C ASP A 87 -0.14 5.42 13.96
N GLU A 88 -0.96 6.09 13.17
CA GLU A 88 -1.99 5.44 12.35
C GLU A 88 -1.36 4.53 11.28
N HIS A 89 -0.32 5.00 10.57
CA HIS A 89 0.39 4.19 9.59
C HIS A 89 1.12 3.01 10.23
N ARG A 90 1.77 3.24 11.40
CA ARG A 90 2.41 2.16 12.17
C ARG A 90 1.39 1.12 12.64
N SER A 91 0.21 1.56 13.07
CA SER A 91 -0.88 0.67 13.48
C SER A 91 -1.38 -0.16 12.29
N ALA A 92 -1.55 0.44 11.12
CA ALA A 92 -1.93 -0.26 9.89
C ALA A 92 -0.90 -1.32 9.48
N PHE A 93 0.38 -0.95 9.44
CA PHE A 93 1.48 -1.87 9.14
C PHE A 93 1.56 -3.01 10.15
N ARG A 94 1.48 -2.70 11.45
CA ARG A 94 1.48 -3.71 12.52
C ARG A 94 0.31 -4.68 12.41
N ALA A 95 -0.90 -4.17 12.18
CA ALA A 95 -2.08 -5.03 12.02
C ALA A 95 -1.90 -6.02 10.86
N TRP A 96 -1.29 -5.58 9.76
CA TRP A 96 -0.94 -6.48 8.65
C TRP A 96 0.16 -7.47 9.03
N CYS A 97 1.21 -7.06 9.76
CA CYS A 97 2.26 -7.98 10.23
C CYS A 97 1.73 -9.06 11.18
N ASP A 98 0.84 -8.67 12.10
CA ASP A 98 0.23 -9.58 13.07
C ASP A 98 -0.68 -10.61 12.37
N SER A 99 -1.33 -10.20 11.27
CA SER A 99 -2.01 -11.17 10.43
C SER A 99 -2.11 -10.80 8.95
N PRO A 100 -1.15 -11.27 8.14
CA PRO A 100 -1.15 -11.02 6.71
C PRO A 100 -2.38 -11.64 6.07
N TRP A 101 -3.08 -10.86 5.24
CA TRP A 101 -4.20 -11.32 4.41
C TRP A 101 -5.44 -11.82 5.17
N GLN A 102 -5.52 -11.59 6.48
CA GLN A 102 -6.68 -12.01 7.27
C GLN A 102 -7.98 -11.46 6.68
N ARG A 103 -8.99 -12.33 6.56
CA ARG A 103 -10.36 -11.91 6.25
C ARG A 103 -10.92 -11.12 7.44
N PRO A 104 -11.78 -10.11 7.24
CA PRO A 104 -12.48 -9.50 8.35
C PRO A 104 -13.23 -10.61 9.10
N SER A 105 -13.01 -10.72 10.41
CA SER A 105 -13.89 -11.51 11.26
C SER A 105 -15.29 -10.91 11.14
N ALA A 106 -16.24 -11.67 10.62
CA ALA A 106 -17.65 -11.28 10.59
C ALA A 106 -18.07 -10.88 12.01
N ARG A 107 -18.47 -9.61 12.16
CA ARG A 107 -19.21 -9.15 13.32
C ARG A 107 -20.67 -9.04 12.92
#